data_AF-A0A847CE82-F1
#
_entry.id   AF-A0A847CE82-F1
#
_cell.length_a   1.000
_cell.length_b   1.000
_cell.length_c   1.000
_cell.angle_alpha   90.00
_cell.angle_beta   90.00
_cell.angle_gamma   90.00
#
_symmetry.space_group_name_H-M   'P 1'
#
loop_
_entity.id
_entity.type
_entity.pdbx_description
1 polymer ?
#
loop_
_entity_poly.entity_id
_entity_poly.type
_entity_poly.pdbx_seq_one_letter_code
_entity_poly.pdbx_strand_id
1 'polypeptide(L)'
;MSNQKKIFYFLFFLISFQLFSQTPSIKTNIRVALWSQIDAYPELEYKEETTYSYQINELKELAPFIFSGMIYGWKFIYTPSDKQRKVDEYFELIPIQEINEITNPITYKEPWIQDNKLYSWCECSRTKDQYQNYLLWSSIQNPVINGIGKGDIKKGFLGIKEATINSVKNAIREHYRKLIKNKPKEIQGSVLIREIPTIGIDAGQYIINLDFFLEYGKIREYTQY
;
A
#
# COMPACT_ATOMS: atom_id res chain seq x y z
N MET A 1 -64.43 -28.86 40.61
CA MET A 1 -63.58 -29.45 39.54
C MET A 1 -62.80 -28.33 38.89
N SER A 2 -61.52 -28.24 39.25
CA SER A 2 -60.53 -27.28 38.76
C SER A 2 -60.04 -27.72 37.38
N ASN A 3 -60.01 -26.81 36.40
CA ASN A 3 -59.35 -27.07 35.12
C ASN A 3 -58.40 -25.91 34.78
N GLN A 4 -57.12 -26.18 35.04
CA GLN A 4 -55.98 -25.33 34.77
C GLN A 4 -55.82 -25.10 33.27
N LYS A 5 -55.81 -23.83 32.83
CA LYS A 5 -55.36 -23.47 31.48
C LYS A 5 -53.86 -23.23 31.51
N LYS A 6 -53.13 -24.10 30.81
CA LYS A 6 -51.67 -24.11 30.65
C LYS A 6 -51.21 -22.83 29.96
N ILE A 7 -50.28 -22.12 30.59
CA ILE A 7 -49.57 -20.97 30.03
C ILE A 7 -48.46 -21.51 29.11
N PHE A 8 -48.52 -21.16 27.83
CA PHE A 8 -47.52 -21.54 26.84
C PHE A 8 -46.43 -20.45 26.79
N TYR A 9 -45.30 -20.66 27.45
CA TYR A 9 -44.13 -19.80 27.31
C TYR A 9 -43.37 -20.19 26.05
N PHE A 10 -43.41 -19.34 25.03
CA PHE A 10 -42.58 -19.47 23.83
C PHE A 10 -41.21 -18.83 24.13
N LEU A 11 -40.26 -19.64 24.60
CA LEU A 11 -38.88 -19.21 24.84
C LEU A 11 -38.18 -19.07 23.47
N PHE A 12 -38.07 -17.84 22.99
CA PHE A 12 -37.36 -17.50 21.75
C PHE A 12 -35.85 -17.51 22.00
N PHE A 13 -35.24 -18.69 22.00
CA PHE A 13 -33.78 -18.86 22.05
C PHE A 13 -33.22 -18.75 20.63
N LEU A 14 -33.12 -17.53 20.08
CA LEU A 14 -32.37 -17.30 18.85
C LEU A 14 -30.88 -17.23 19.20
N ILE A 15 -30.26 -18.40 19.03
CA ILE A 15 -28.83 -18.64 18.90
C ILE A 15 -28.25 -17.59 17.94
N SER A 16 -27.49 -16.65 18.48
CA SER A 16 -26.62 -15.78 17.70
C SER A 16 -25.53 -16.65 17.07
N PHE A 17 -25.79 -17.16 15.87
CA PHE A 17 -24.74 -17.68 15.00
C PHE A 17 -23.73 -16.54 14.79
N GLN A 18 -22.60 -16.60 15.49
CA GLN A 18 -21.45 -15.82 15.11
C GLN A 18 -20.97 -16.37 13.77
N LEU A 19 -21.43 -15.75 12.69
CA LEU A 19 -20.80 -15.89 11.39
C LEU A 19 -19.37 -15.39 11.56
N PHE A 20 -18.44 -16.32 11.76
CA PHE A 20 -17.02 -16.05 11.63
C PHE A 20 -16.77 -15.68 10.17
N SER A 21 -16.89 -14.40 9.84
CA SER A 21 -16.25 -13.85 8.66
C SER A 21 -14.75 -13.99 8.87
N GLN A 22 -14.18 -15.09 8.39
CA GLN A 22 -12.73 -15.28 8.37
C GLN A 22 -12.19 -14.38 7.26
N THR A 23 -12.06 -13.08 7.55
CA THR A 23 -11.29 -12.18 6.68
C THR A 23 -9.87 -12.73 6.60
N PRO A 24 -9.34 -13.00 5.40
CA PRO A 24 -7.98 -13.50 5.26
C PRO A 24 -7.02 -12.54 5.98
N SER A 25 -6.19 -13.09 6.85
CA SER A 25 -5.20 -12.29 7.58
C SER A 25 -4.23 -11.70 6.57
N ILE A 26 -4.18 -10.37 6.50
CA ILE A 26 -3.22 -9.64 5.65
C ILE A 26 -1.78 -10.08 5.90
N LYS A 27 -1.48 -10.64 7.08
CA LYS A 27 -0.16 -11.13 7.45
C LYS A 27 0.26 -12.35 6.63
N THR A 28 -0.68 -13.22 6.27
CA THR A 28 -0.40 -14.47 5.51
C THR A 28 -0.85 -14.37 4.06
N ASN A 29 -2.07 -13.91 3.82
CA ASN A 29 -2.66 -13.79 2.49
C ASN A 29 -3.04 -12.34 2.24
N ILE A 30 -2.34 -11.70 1.31
CA ILE A 30 -2.59 -10.32 0.94
C ILE A 30 -3.59 -10.34 -0.22
N ARG A 31 -4.76 -9.73 -0.04
CA ARG A 31 -5.77 -9.54 -1.07
C ARG A 31 -6.06 -8.05 -1.21
N VAL A 32 -5.91 -7.52 -2.42
CA VAL A 32 -6.12 -6.10 -2.73
C VAL A 32 -7.00 -5.96 -3.96
N ALA A 33 -8.01 -5.09 -3.91
CA ALA A 33 -8.77 -4.68 -5.08
C ALA A 33 -7.99 -3.57 -5.80
N LEU A 34 -7.30 -3.92 -6.88
CA LEU A 34 -6.61 -2.96 -7.73
C LEU A 34 -7.48 -2.63 -8.93
N TRP A 35 -7.29 -1.44 -9.49
CA TRP A 35 -8.08 -0.96 -10.60
C TRP A 35 -7.24 -0.13 -11.57
N SER A 36 -7.71 -0.08 -12.81
CA SER A 36 -7.20 0.76 -13.89
C SER A 36 -8.37 1.48 -14.56
N GLN A 37 -8.15 2.72 -15.02
CA GLN A 37 -9.22 3.53 -15.62
C GLN A 37 -9.51 3.08 -17.06
N ILE A 38 -10.79 2.93 -17.41
CA ILE A 38 -11.19 2.49 -18.76
C ILE A 38 -11.05 3.62 -19.77
N ASP A 39 -11.58 4.81 -19.46
CA ASP A 39 -11.38 6.01 -20.29
C ASP A 39 -9.99 6.62 -20.05
N ALA A 40 -8.94 5.82 -20.20
CA ALA A 40 -7.58 6.32 -20.23
C ALA A 40 -7.44 7.28 -21.42
N TYR A 41 -6.77 8.40 -21.19
CA TYR A 41 -6.72 9.54 -22.12
C TYR A 41 -6.37 9.08 -23.55
N PRO A 42 -7.10 9.58 -24.57
CA PRO A 42 -6.92 9.18 -25.98
C PRO A 42 -5.52 9.51 -26.55
N GLU A 43 -4.69 10.24 -25.80
CA GLU A 43 -3.29 10.56 -26.12
C GLU A 43 -2.34 9.38 -25.88
N LEU A 44 -2.76 8.34 -25.13
CA LEU A 44 -1.96 7.15 -24.94
C LEU A 44 -2.19 6.20 -26.13
N GLU A 45 -1.33 6.33 -27.13
CA GLU A 45 -1.39 5.57 -28.38
C GLU A 45 -1.03 4.09 -28.15
N TYR A 46 -2.01 3.27 -27.75
CA TYR A 46 -1.84 1.83 -27.63
C TYR A 46 -2.32 1.11 -28.89
N LYS A 47 -1.42 0.31 -29.49
CA LYS A 47 -1.82 -0.71 -30.47
C LYS A 47 -2.41 -1.89 -29.71
N GLU A 48 -3.68 -1.80 -29.38
CA GLU A 48 -4.36 -2.81 -28.57
C GLU A 48 -4.81 -4.02 -29.40
N GLU A 49 -4.53 -5.23 -28.91
CA GLU A 49 -5.03 -6.48 -29.50
C GLU A 49 -6.47 -6.82 -29.02
N THR A 50 -6.89 -6.31 -27.85
CA THR A 50 -8.21 -6.54 -27.24
C THR A 50 -8.70 -5.31 -26.46
N THR A 51 -10.02 -5.20 -26.23
CA THR A 51 -10.71 -4.02 -25.65
C THR A 51 -10.21 -3.53 -24.27
N TYR A 52 -9.53 -4.37 -23.48
CA TYR A 52 -9.05 -4.01 -22.14
C TYR A 52 -7.55 -4.31 -21.94
N SER A 53 -6.80 -4.42 -23.04
CA SER A 53 -5.41 -4.88 -22.98
C SER A 53 -4.53 -3.93 -22.18
N TYR A 54 -4.77 -2.62 -22.31
CA TYR A 54 -4.07 -1.60 -21.54
C TYR A 54 -4.31 -1.75 -20.03
N GLN A 55 -5.57 -1.83 -19.61
CA GLN A 55 -5.94 -1.90 -18.19
C GLN A 55 -5.40 -3.18 -17.54
N ILE A 56 -5.43 -4.29 -18.26
CA ILE A 56 -4.86 -5.56 -17.81
C ILE A 56 -3.33 -5.43 -17.62
N ASN A 57 -2.63 -4.78 -18.55
CA ASN A 57 -1.20 -4.57 -18.44
C ASN A 57 -0.85 -3.63 -17.28
N GLU A 58 -1.59 -2.54 -17.11
CA GLU A 58 -1.39 -1.61 -15.98
C GLU A 58 -1.59 -2.32 -14.64
N LEU A 59 -2.61 -3.18 -14.51
CA LEU A 59 -2.83 -4.01 -13.32
C LEU A 59 -1.68 -5.01 -13.08
N LYS A 60 -1.11 -5.57 -14.15
CA LYS A 60 0.04 -6.48 -14.10
C LYS A 60 1.34 -5.77 -13.73
N GLU A 61 1.46 -4.46 -13.94
CA GLU A 61 2.59 -3.67 -13.43
C GLU A 61 2.35 -3.22 -11.98
N LEU A 62 1.12 -2.82 -11.66
CA LEU A 62 0.73 -2.29 -10.37
C LEU A 62 0.77 -3.35 -9.25
N ALA A 63 0.23 -4.54 -9.50
CA ALA A 63 0.13 -5.57 -8.47
C ALA A 63 1.51 -6.02 -7.94
N PRO A 64 2.51 -6.36 -8.80
CA PRO A 64 3.86 -6.68 -8.33
C PRO A 64 4.51 -5.54 -7.55
N PHE A 65 4.32 -4.29 -7.99
CA PHE A 65 4.88 -3.12 -7.31
C PHE A 65 4.32 -2.95 -5.88
N ILE A 66 2.99 -3.04 -5.72
CA ILE A 66 2.34 -2.95 -4.41
C ILE A 66 2.72 -4.14 -3.52
N PHE A 67 2.68 -5.37 -4.05
CA PHE A 67 3.05 -6.54 -3.25
C PHE A 67 4.53 -6.53 -2.85
N SER A 68 5.44 -6.04 -3.70
CA SER A 68 6.85 -5.86 -3.33
C SER A 68 6.98 -4.98 -2.09
N GLY A 69 6.28 -3.83 -2.07
CA GLY A 69 6.25 -2.93 -0.91
C GLY A 69 5.62 -3.53 0.35
N MET A 70 4.65 -4.45 0.21
CA MET A 70 3.99 -5.11 1.33
C MET A 70 4.73 -6.35 1.86
N ILE A 71 5.46 -7.07 1.00
CA ILE A 71 6.14 -8.33 1.37
C ILE A 71 7.58 -8.08 1.77
N TYR A 72 8.31 -7.29 1.00
CA TYR A 72 9.75 -7.05 1.18
C TYR A 72 10.04 -5.65 1.69
N GLY A 73 9.27 -4.66 1.23
CA GLY A 73 9.47 -3.25 1.55
C GLY A 73 10.48 -2.56 0.63
N TRP A 74 10.80 -1.32 0.99
CA TRP A 74 11.69 -0.44 0.24
C TRP A 74 12.76 0.13 1.15
N LYS A 75 13.98 0.29 0.61
CA LYS A 75 14.99 1.19 1.17
C LYS A 75 14.71 2.60 0.68
N PHE A 76 15.05 3.59 1.50
CA PHE A 76 15.00 4.97 1.08
C PHE A 76 16.30 5.70 1.36
N ILE A 77 16.54 6.72 0.55
CA ILE A 77 17.55 7.76 0.77
C ILE A 77 16.82 9.09 0.70
N TYR A 78 16.97 9.91 1.75
CA TYR A 78 16.29 11.19 1.86
C TYR A 78 17.25 12.29 2.28
N THR A 79 17.29 13.36 1.50
CA THR A 79 17.99 14.60 1.82
C THR A 79 16.96 15.71 1.97
N PRO A 80 16.75 16.24 3.19
CA PRO A 80 15.86 17.38 3.40
C PRO A 80 16.36 18.62 2.66
N SER A 81 15.44 19.41 2.09
CA SER A 81 15.83 20.70 1.51
C SER A 81 16.40 21.65 2.57
N ASP A 82 17.50 22.33 2.23
CA ASP A 82 18.14 23.34 3.04
C ASP A 82 18.50 24.58 2.20
N LYS A 83 17.66 25.61 2.29
CA LYS A 83 17.85 26.88 1.58
C LYS A 83 19.12 27.62 2.00
N GLN A 84 19.52 27.54 3.28
CA GLN A 84 20.73 28.23 3.75
C GLN A 84 21.98 27.61 3.13
N ARG A 85 21.96 26.28 2.97
CA ARG A 85 23.06 25.51 2.37
C ARG A 85 22.92 25.30 0.86
N LYS A 86 21.87 25.85 0.22
CA LYS A 86 21.52 25.65 -1.20
C LYS A 86 21.42 24.17 -1.59
N VAL A 87 20.82 23.37 -0.72
CA VAL A 87 20.59 21.94 -0.96
C VAL A 87 19.11 21.74 -1.30
N ASP A 88 18.86 21.22 -2.49
CA ASP A 88 17.53 20.81 -2.92
C ASP A 88 17.10 19.52 -2.21
N GLU A 89 15.79 19.32 -2.11
CA GLU A 89 15.28 18.07 -1.58
C GLU A 89 15.56 16.92 -2.55
N TYR A 90 16.14 15.84 -2.05
CA TYR A 90 16.33 14.60 -2.79
C TYR A 90 15.63 13.46 -2.08
N PHE A 91 15.00 12.59 -2.87
CA PHE A 91 14.39 11.38 -2.35
C PHE A 91 14.50 10.26 -3.38
N GLU A 92 14.90 9.10 -2.90
CA GLU A 92 14.99 7.88 -3.69
C GLU A 92 14.39 6.72 -2.91
N LEU A 93 13.61 5.89 -3.61
CA LEU A 93 12.95 4.71 -3.07
C LEU A 93 13.36 3.50 -3.89
N ILE A 94 13.94 2.50 -3.25
CA ILE A 94 14.58 1.35 -3.90
C ILE A 94 13.92 0.06 -3.38
N PRO A 95 13.40 -0.83 -4.25
CA PRO A 95 12.90 -2.14 -3.82
C PRO A 95 13.99 -2.92 -3.09
N ILE A 96 13.66 -3.43 -1.90
CA ILE A 96 14.53 -4.42 -1.23
C ILE A 96 14.62 -5.67 -2.09
N GLN A 97 13.47 -6.09 -2.62
CA GLN A 97 13.35 -7.20 -3.55
C GLN A 97 12.07 -7.03 -4.39
N GLU A 98 12.17 -7.30 -5.69
CA GLU A 98 11.01 -7.36 -6.57
C GLU A 98 10.22 -8.66 -6.34
N ILE A 99 8.94 -8.67 -6.72
CA ILE A 99 8.14 -9.89 -6.62
C ILE A 99 8.72 -10.96 -7.54
N ASN A 100 8.98 -12.13 -6.95
CA ASN A 100 9.34 -13.32 -7.70
C ASN A 100 8.08 -14.17 -7.91
N GLU A 101 7.64 -14.30 -9.16
CA GLU A 101 6.40 -15.04 -9.50
C GLU A 101 6.44 -16.53 -9.14
N ILE A 102 7.63 -17.12 -8.99
CA ILE A 102 7.78 -18.52 -8.58
C ILE A 102 7.48 -18.66 -7.08
N THR A 103 8.04 -17.76 -6.26
CA THR A 103 7.89 -17.81 -4.79
C THR A 103 6.60 -17.16 -4.31
N ASN A 104 6.16 -16.12 -5.01
CA ASN A 104 5.02 -15.27 -4.68
C ASN A 104 4.16 -15.06 -5.94
N PRO A 105 3.52 -16.13 -6.45
CA PRO A 105 2.64 -16.00 -7.61
C PRO A 105 1.48 -15.07 -7.28
N ILE A 106 1.21 -14.14 -8.19
CA ILE A 106 0.05 -13.24 -8.10
C ILE A 106 -1.10 -13.87 -8.87
N THR A 107 -2.23 -14.06 -8.19
CA THR A 107 -3.46 -14.48 -8.85
C THR A 107 -4.40 -13.29 -9.02
N TYR A 108 -4.97 -13.17 -10.21
CA TYR A 108 -5.94 -12.14 -10.58
C TYR A 108 -7.30 -12.80 -10.70
N LYS A 109 -8.28 -12.35 -9.91
CA LYS A 109 -9.59 -12.99 -9.78
C LYS A 109 -10.71 -11.99 -9.95
N GLU A 110 -11.82 -12.53 -10.45
CA GLU A 110 -13.14 -11.87 -10.46
C GLU A 110 -13.07 -10.44 -11.02
N PRO A 111 -12.59 -10.20 -12.26
CA PRO A 111 -12.53 -8.85 -12.79
C PRO A 111 -13.94 -8.26 -12.93
N TRP A 112 -14.11 -6.98 -12.60
CA TRP A 112 -15.39 -6.28 -12.71
C TRP A 112 -15.20 -4.83 -13.12
N ILE A 113 -16.24 -4.24 -13.71
CA ILE A 113 -16.26 -2.84 -14.08
C ILE A 113 -17.16 -2.09 -13.10
N GLN A 114 -16.64 -0.99 -12.55
CA GLN A 114 -17.40 -0.09 -11.71
C GLN A 114 -16.85 1.32 -11.86
N ASP A 115 -17.73 2.33 -11.92
CA ASP A 115 -17.34 3.75 -11.94
C ASP A 115 -16.24 4.07 -12.97
N ASN A 116 -16.38 3.49 -14.18
CA ASN A 116 -15.44 3.64 -15.29
C ASN A 116 -14.01 3.12 -15.03
N LYS A 117 -13.89 2.13 -14.16
CA LYS A 117 -12.64 1.46 -13.82
C LYS A 117 -12.80 -0.04 -13.98
N LEU A 118 -11.76 -0.68 -14.51
CA LEU A 118 -11.61 -2.13 -14.49
C LEU A 118 -10.91 -2.52 -13.20
N TYR A 119 -11.62 -3.20 -12.32
CA TYR A 119 -11.12 -3.75 -11.08
C TYR A 119 -10.73 -5.22 -11.25
N SER A 120 -9.78 -5.67 -10.43
CA SER A 120 -9.47 -7.08 -10.22
C SER A 120 -9.05 -7.30 -8.77
N TRP A 121 -9.48 -8.42 -8.19
CA TRP A 121 -8.87 -8.89 -6.96
C TRP A 121 -7.49 -9.46 -7.28
N CYS A 122 -6.46 -8.89 -6.69
CA CYS A 122 -5.10 -9.40 -6.75
C CYS A 122 -4.79 -10.07 -5.42
N GLU A 123 -4.34 -11.32 -5.47
CA GLU A 123 -4.02 -12.12 -4.29
C GLU A 123 -2.58 -12.66 -4.36
N CYS A 124 -1.85 -12.54 -3.25
CA CYS A 124 -0.51 -13.09 -3.07
C CYS A 124 -0.32 -13.57 -1.63
N SER A 125 0.29 -14.75 -1.46
CA SER A 125 0.59 -15.30 -0.13
C SER A 125 2.05 -15.04 0.27
N ARG A 126 2.27 -14.80 1.56
CA ARG A 126 3.61 -14.79 2.16
C ARG A 126 4.09 -16.23 2.42
N THR A 127 5.37 -16.48 2.19
CA THR A 127 6.04 -17.68 2.71
C THR A 127 6.15 -17.61 4.24
N LYS A 128 6.52 -18.72 4.87
CA LYS A 128 6.74 -18.76 6.33
C LYS A 128 7.79 -17.73 6.75
N ASP A 129 8.88 -17.60 6.01
CA ASP A 129 9.97 -16.65 6.33
C ASP A 129 9.51 -15.20 6.15
N GLN A 130 8.75 -14.91 5.09
CA GLN A 130 8.17 -13.58 4.87
C GLN A 130 7.16 -13.20 5.96
N TYR A 131 6.39 -14.16 6.46
CA TYR A 131 5.51 -13.96 7.60
C TYR A 131 6.29 -13.63 8.88
N GLN A 132 7.37 -14.38 9.18
CA GLN A 132 8.23 -14.06 10.33
C GLN A 132 8.87 -12.68 10.18
N ASN A 133 9.34 -12.34 8.98
CA ASN A 133 9.87 -11.01 8.70
C ASN A 133 8.81 -9.93 8.96
N TYR A 134 7.57 -10.10 8.49
CA TYR A 134 6.47 -9.18 8.80
C TYR A 134 6.25 -9.01 10.31
N LEU A 135 6.36 -10.09 11.09
CA LEU A 135 6.25 -10.00 12.56
C LEU A 135 7.37 -9.16 13.18
N LEU A 136 8.61 -9.29 12.70
CA LEU A 136 9.74 -8.46 13.11
C LEU A 136 9.48 -6.98 12.79
N TRP A 137 8.99 -6.71 11.58
CA TRP A 137 8.55 -5.37 11.18
C TRP A 137 7.47 -4.81 12.09
N SER A 138 6.51 -5.64 12.51
CA SER A 138 5.43 -5.24 13.42
C SER A 138 5.83 -5.09 14.89
N SER A 139 7.11 -5.31 15.23
CA SER A 139 7.61 -5.16 16.58
C SER A 139 7.57 -3.69 17.04
N ILE A 140 7.60 -3.49 18.36
CA ILE A 140 7.50 -2.15 18.99
C ILE A 140 8.63 -1.19 18.59
N GLN A 141 9.73 -1.72 18.04
CA GLN A 141 10.91 -0.94 17.68
C GLN A 141 10.69 -0.10 16.41
N ASN A 142 9.78 -0.54 15.53
CA ASN A 142 9.50 0.13 14.27
C ASN A 142 8.27 1.02 14.40
N PRO A 143 8.42 2.36 14.44
CA PRO A 143 7.27 3.24 14.47
C PRO A 143 6.42 3.08 13.22
N VAL A 144 5.11 3.28 13.39
CA VAL A 144 4.17 3.39 12.27
C VAL A 144 4.10 4.84 11.84
N ILE A 145 4.34 5.09 10.56
CA ILE A 145 4.24 6.40 9.93
C ILE A 145 3.21 6.36 8.80
N ASN A 146 2.54 7.49 8.57
CA ASN A 146 1.52 7.63 7.53
C ASN A 146 1.93 8.71 6.53
N GLY A 147 1.60 8.49 5.26
CA GLY A 147 1.83 9.45 4.20
C GLY A 147 0.71 9.48 3.18
N ILE A 148 0.43 10.69 2.68
CA ILE A 148 -0.41 10.90 1.50
C ILE A 148 0.49 11.41 0.37
N GLY A 149 0.40 10.79 -0.79
CA GLY A 149 1.13 11.18 -1.98
C GLY A 149 0.20 11.39 -3.17
N LYS A 150 0.69 12.18 -4.12
CA LYS A 150 -0.02 12.51 -5.35
C LYS A 150 0.85 12.23 -6.56
N GLY A 151 0.23 11.86 -7.68
CA GLY A 151 0.87 11.64 -8.96
C GLY A 151 -0.09 11.92 -10.11
N ASP A 152 0.45 12.28 -11.27
CA ASP A 152 -0.36 12.66 -12.43
C ASP A 152 -1.08 11.43 -13.02
N ILE A 153 -2.40 11.53 -13.18
CA ILE A 153 -3.22 10.44 -13.73
C ILE A 153 -2.87 10.12 -15.19
N LYS A 154 -2.42 11.12 -15.95
CA LYS A 154 -2.06 10.96 -17.37
C LYS A 154 -0.89 10.00 -17.58
N LYS A 155 -0.11 9.73 -16.53
CA LYS A 155 1.04 8.83 -16.56
C LYS A 155 0.68 7.36 -16.27
N GLY A 156 -0.60 7.03 -16.08
CA GLY A 156 -1.04 5.66 -15.75
C GLY A 156 -0.30 5.08 -14.54
N PHE A 157 0.24 3.87 -14.67
CA PHE A 157 1.04 3.21 -13.64
C PHE A 157 2.18 4.07 -13.09
N LEU A 158 2.88 4.83 -13.96
CA LEU A 158 3.96 5.71 -13.51
C LEU A 158 3.46 6.83 -12.60
N GLY A 159 2.22 7.29 -12.81
CA GLY A 159 1.54 8.24 -11.92
C GLY A 159 1.23 7.64 -10.55
N ILE A 160 0.78 6.39 -10.51
CA ILE A 160 0.57 5.65 -9.25
C ILE A 160 1.90 5.42 -8.51
N LYS A 161 2.96 5.04 -9.25
CA LYS A 161 4.32 4.89 -8.71
C LYS A 161 4.82 6.22 -8.13
N GLU A 162 4.62 7.32 -8.84
CA GLU A 162 4.95 8.67 -8.36
C GLU A 162 4.17 9.03 -7.08
N ALA A 163 2.86 8.77 -7.05
CA ALA A 163 2.03 8.99 -5.86
C ALA A 163 2.53 8.16 -4.67
N THR A 164 2.93 6.91 -4.90
CA THR A 164 3.50 6.04 -3.86
C THR A 164 4.82 6.58 -3.32
N ILE A 165 5.75 6.96 -4.20
CA ILE A 165 7.04 7.56 -3.81
C ILE A 165 6.82 8.86 -3.01
N ASN A 166 5.89 9.71 -3.46
CA ASN A 166 5.54 10.94 -2.76
C ASN A 166 4.90 10.66 -1.40
N SER A 167 4.08 9.62 -1.27
CA SER A 167 3.48 9.21 0.00
C SER A 167 4.56 8.81 1.01
N VAL A 168 5.49 7.93 0.62
CA VAL A 168 6.62 7.52 1.46
C VAL A 168 7.49 8.72 1.85
N LYS A 169 7.87 9.56 0.87
CA LYS A 169 8.67 10.77 1.11
C LYS A 169 8.00 11.70 2.13
N ASN A 170 6.70 11.94 1.98
CA ASN A 170 5.94 12.81 2.87
C ASN A 170 5.89 12.22 4.29
N ALA A 171 5.65 10.92 4.43
CA ALA A 171 5.66 10.23 5.73
C ALA A 171 7.01 10.38 6.45
N ILE A 172 8.11 10.07 5.75
CA ILE A 172 9.48 10.15 6.27
C ILE A 172 9.82 11.59 6.65
N ARG A 173 9.50 12.55 5.76
CA ARG A 173 9.75 13.97 6.01
C ARG A 173 9.07 14.44 7.28
N GLU A 174 7.77 14.17 7.43
CA GLU A 174 7.00 14.60 8.60
C GLU A 174 7.43 13.89 9.89
N HIS A 175 7.85 12.62 9.79
CA HIS A 175 8.40 11.87 10.92
C HIS A 175 9.70 12.51 11.44
N TYR A 176 10.71 12.65 10.57
CA TYR A 176 12.03 13.15 10.99
C TYR A 176 12.04 14.64 11.31
N ARG A 177 11.14 15.45 10.73
CA ARG A 177 10.97 16.86 11.11
C ARG A 177 10.64 17.04 12.59
N LYS A 178 9.88 16.11 13.18
CA LYS A 178 9.50 16.14 14.59
C LYS A 178 10.64 15.72 15.52
N LEU A 179 11.56 14.88 15.03
CA LEU A 179 12.62 14.27 15.83
C LEU A 179 13.95 15.03 15.75
N ILE A 180 14.30 15.55 14.58
CA ILE A 180 15.63 16.14 14.34
C ILE A 180 15.51 17.66 14.23
N LYS A 181 16.14 18.37 15.16
CA LYS A 181 16.15 19.84 15.19
C LYS A 181 16.97 20.45 14.04
N ASN A 182 18.15 19.92 13.78
CA ASN A 182 19.05 20.38 12.73
C ASN A 182 18.91 19.50 11.49
N LYS A 183 18.74 20.10 10.30
CA LYS A 183 18.57 19.33 9.08
C LYS A 183 19.81 18.46 8.82
N PRO A 184 19.68 17.13 8.75
CA PRO A 184 20.79 16.26 8.40
C PRO A 184 21.12 16.41 6.92
N LYS A 185 22.33 15.97 6.55
CA LYS A 185 22.78 15.87 5.16
C LYS A 185 22.08 14.74 4.42
N GLU A 186 21.81 13.63 5.10
CA GLU A 186 21.20 12.45 4.49
C GLU A 186 20.57 11.56 5.58
N ILE A 187 19.44 10.96 5.28
CA ILE A 187 18.76 9.97 6.10
C ILE A 187 18.55 8.72 5.24
N GLN A 188 18.95 7.58 5.75
CA GLN A 188 18.74 6.27 5.15
C GLN A 188 17.92 5.39 6.10
N GLY A 189 17.13 4.49 5.53
CA GLY A 189 16.37 3.51 6.28
C GLY A 189 15.55 2.63 5.36
N SER A 190 14.60 1.91 5.95
CA SER A 190 13.73 1.00 5.22
C SER A 190 12.28 1.18 5.67
N VAL A 191 11.33 0.93 4.78
CA VAL A 191 9.89 0.98 5.05
C VAL A 191 9.20 -0.27 4.53
N LEU A 192 8.18 -0.74 5.24
CA LEU A 192 7.29 -1.83 4.82
C LEU A 192 5.84 -1.36 4.84
N ILE A 193 5.10 -1.53 3.74
CA ILE A 193 3.66 -1.23 3.73
C ILE A 193 2.95 -2.16 4.71
N ARG A 194 2.24 -1.57 5.67
CA ARG A 194 1.56 -2.28 6.75
C ARG A 194 0.13 -2.69 6.38
N GLU A 195 -0.60 -1.80 5.71
CA GLU A 195 -2.01 -1.98 5.40
C GLU A 195 -2.28 -1.89 3.89
N ILE A 196 -3.47 -2.33 3.47
CA ILE A 196 -3.86 -2.27 2.07
C ILE A 196 -3.88 -0.80 1.63
N PRO A 197 -3.16 -0.44 0.55
CA PRO A 197 -3.14 0.93 0.04
C PRO A 197 -4.55 1.42 -0.32
N THR A 198 -4.85 2.67 0.05
CA THR A 198 -6.05 3.34 -0.46
C THR A 198 -5.64 4.17 -1.67
N ILE A 199 -6.19 3.83 -2.84
CA ILE A 199 -5.89 4.49 -4.12
C ILE A 199 -7.16 5.14 -4.65
N GLY A 200 -7.11 6.46 -4.85
CA GLY A 200 -8.21 7.28 -5.36
C GLY A 200 -7.77 8.22 -6.47
N ILE A 201 -8.74 8.97 -7.01
CA ILE A 201 -8.52 10.05 -7.97
C ILE A 201 -9.13 11.31 -7.38
N ASP A 202 -8.41 12.41 -7.44
CA ASP A 202 -8.89 13.73 -7.08
C ASP A 202 -8.25 14.78 -7.99
N ALA A 203 -9.07 15.64 -8.60
CA ALA A 203 -8.64 16.74 -9.47
C ALA A 203 -7.59 16.35 -10.53
N GLY A 204 -7.73 15.18 -11.18
CA GLY A 204 -6.80 14.70 -12.20
C GLY A 204 -5.47 14.15 -11.64
N GLN A 205 -5.42 13.83 -10.35
CA GLN A 205 -4.26 13.21 -9.72
C GLN A 205 -4.67 11.90 -9.06
N TYR A 206 -3.80 10.89 -9.19
CA TYR A 206 -3.85 9.75 -8.29
C TYR A 206 -3.51 10.23 -6.88
N ILE A 207 -4.33 9.88 -5.89
CA ILE A 207 -4.05 10.07 -4.47
C ILE A 207 -3.87 8.71 -3.83
N ILE A 208 -2.75 8.55 -3.14
CA ILE A 208 -2.43 7.33 -2.41
C ILE A 208 -2.18 7.65 -0.95
N ASN A 209 -2.89 6.95 -0.07
CA ASN A 209 -2.66 6.93 1.37
C ASN A 209 -2.06 5.59 1.77
N LEU A 210 -0.91 5.64 2.47
CA LEU A 210 -0.16 4.47 2.90
C LEU A 210 0.28 4.60 4.35
N ASP A 211 0.17 3.48 5.05
CA ASP A 211 0.77 3.26 6.36
C ASP A 211 2.01 2.37 6.22
N PHE A 212 3.08 2.77 6.91
CA PHE A 212 4.36 2.08 6.86
C PHE A 212 4.84 1.73 8.27
N PHE A 213 5.46 0.57 8.41
CA PHE A 213 6.49 0.41 9.42
C PHE A 213 7.76 1.09 8.93
N LEU A 214 8.42 1.85 9.80
CA LEU A 214 9.71 2.46 9.53
C LEU A 214 10.80 1.76 10.34
N GLU A 215 11.83 1.28 9.66
CA GLU A 215 13.07 0.81 10.28
C GLU A 215 14.14 1.89 10.12
N TYR A 216 14.70 2.32 11.24
CA TYR A 216 15.75 3.34 11.27
C TYR A 216 17.06 2.79 10.67
N GLY A 217 17.63 3.53 9.72
CA GLY A 217 18.99 3.30 9.23
C GLY A 217 19.95 4.39 9.70
N LYS A 218 20.79 4.86 8.78
CA LYS A 218 21.86 5.84 9.06
C LYS A 218 21.37 7.27 8.88
N ILE A 219 21.67 8.14 9.85
CA ILE A 219 21.53 9.59 9.72
C ILE A 219 22.93 10.18 9.60
N ARG A 220 23.19 10.98 8.55
CA ARG A 220 24.45 11.68 8.34
C ARG A 220 24.24 13.17 8.57
N GLU A 221 24.93 13.72 9.55
CA GLU A 221 24.93 15.15 9.83
C GLU A 221 25.98 15.88 8.98
N TYR A 222 25.86 17.21 8.90
CA TYR A 222 26.93 18.04 8.35
C TYR A 222 28.07 18.11 9.36
N THR A 223 29.30 17.75 8.95
CA THR A 223 30.49 18.03 9.74
C THR A 223 30.76 19.53 9.75
N GLN A 224 30.93 20.11 10.94
CA GLN A 224 31.54 21.43 11.08
C GLN A 224 33.06 21.24 10.98
N TYR A 225 33.70 21.96 10.05
CA TYR A 225 35.15 22.13 9.97
C TYR A 225 35.50 23.54 10.42
#